data_AF-A0A8J7U018-F1
#
_entry.id   AF-A0A8J7U018-F1
#
_cell.length_a   1.000
_cell.length_b   1.000
_cell.length_c   1.000
_cell.angle_alpha   90.00
_cell.angle_beta   90.00
_cell.angle_gamma   90.00
#
_symmetry.space_group_name_H-M   'P 1'
#
loop_
_entity.id
_entity.type
_entity.pdbx_description
1 polymer ?
#
loop_
_entity_poly.entity_id
_entity_poly.type
_entity_poly.pdbx_seq_one_letter_code
_entity_poly.pdbx_strand_id
1 'polypeptide(L)'
;DGPGVTYYLWSPWRCSALEHRLFEGVKSLPGVELEQAPDELRLHVTDAKVFRASVQLIERVLKGWQEEASDSGTDRRSWRWMVEADSDAHGYDHAGEKACLWAFLRLSLDRGNPGEGERGEDIDLNGFGFRVWRADEVS
;
A
#
# COMPACT_ATOMS: atom_id res chain seq x y z
N ASP A 1 13.76 -19.35 -1.98
CA ASP A 1 12.97 -18.75 -0.88
C ASP A 1 13.25 -17.25 -0.83
N GLY A 2 12.20 -16.45 -0.92
CA GLY A 2 12.24 -14.98 -0.84
C GLY A 2 11.27 -14.51 0.25
N PRO A 3 11.29 -13.22 0.65
CA PRO A 3 10.37 -12.73 1.67
C PRO A 3 8.91 -12.91 1.24
N GLY A 4 8.04 -13.14 2.22
CA GLY A 4 6.60 -13.09 2.01
C GLY A 4 6.09 -11.65 2.14
N VAL A 5 4.99 -11.36 1.46
CA VAL A 5 4.30 -10.07 1.56
C VAL A 5 2.85 -10.29 1.94
N THR A 6 2.38 -9.53 2.91
CA THR A 6 0.95 -9.45 3.23
C THR A 6 0.44 -8.05 2.92
N TYR A 7 -0.56 -7.94 2.06
CA TYR A 7 -1.32 -6.69 1.88
C TYR A 7 -2.51 -6.67 2.82
N TYR A 8 -2.77 -5.52 3.42
CA TYR A 8 -3.82 -5.33 4.41
C TYR A 8 -4.88 -4.38 3.87
N LEU A 9 -6.13 -4.67 4.24
CA LEU A 9 -7.23 -3.71 4.23
C LEU A 9 -7.80 -3.63 5.64
N TRP A 10 -7.40 -2.60 6.39
CA TRP A 10 -7.81 -2.39 7.78
C TRP A 10 -9.14 -1.68 7.88
N SER A 11 -10.02 -2.14 8.78
CA SER A 11 -11.37 -1.62 8.92
C SER A 11 -12.08 -1.42 7.57
N PRO A 12 -12.26 -2.47 6.73
CA PRO A 12 -12.70 -2.34 5.33
C PRO A 12 -13.93 -1.45 5.10
N TRP A 13 -14.85 -1.40 6.07
CA TRP A 13 -16.06 -0.56 6.02
C TRP A 13 -15.78 0.95 6.13
N ARG A 14 -14.57 1.35 6.54
CA ARG A 14 -14.09 2.74 6.61
C ARG A 14 -13.14 3.10 5.46
N CYS A 15 -12.66 2.11 4.71
CA CYS A 15 -11.73 2.35 3.61
C CYS A 15 -12.38 3.11 2.46
N SER A 16 -11.60 3.99 1.86
CA SER A 16 -11.91 4.71 0.64
C SER A 16 -12.05 3.77 -0.56
N ALA A 17 -12.73 4.24 -1.60
CA ALA A 17 -12.86 3.50 -2.85
C ALA A 17 -11.50 3.20 -3.51
N LEU A 18 -10.50 4.06 -3.33
CA LEU A 18 -9.15 3.83 -3.86
C LEU A 18 -8.46 2.68 -3.12
N GLU A 19 -8.54 2.63 -1.79
CA GLU A 19 -8.00 1.54 -0.97
C GLU A 19 -8.62 0.19 -1.35
N HIS A 20 -9.95 0.16 -1.54
CA HIS A 20 -10.64 -1.03 -2.07
C HIS A 20 -10.15 -1.42 -3.47
N ARG A 21 -10.00 -0.45 -4.38
CA ARG A 21 -9.52 -0.70 -5.76
C ARG A 21 -8.10 -1.28 -5.77
N LEU A 22 -7.22 -0.79 -4.91
CA LEU A 22 -5.87 -1.32 -4.73
C LEU A 22 -5.90 -2.77 -4.24
N PHE A 23 -6.65 -3.02 -3.16
CA PHE A 23 -6.75 -4.34 -2.55
C PHE A 23 -7.36 -5.38 -3.48
N GLU A 24 -8.51 -5.09 -4.10
CA GLU A 24 -9.16 -6.01 -5.04
C GLU A 24 -8.31 -6.23 -6.29
N GLY A 25 -7.54 -5.22 -6.70
CA GLY A 25 -6.53 -5.36 -7.75
C GLY A 25 -5.49 -6.43 -7.42
N VAL A 26 -4.88 -6.37 -6.23
CA VAL A 26 -3.90 -7.39 -5.78
C VAL A 26 -4.56 -8.76 -5.65
N LYS A 27 -5.75 -8.83 -5.06
CA LYS A 27 -6.52 -10.07 -4.87
C LYS A 27 -6.84 -10.79 -6.18
N SER A 28 -6.94 -10.06 -7.29
CA SER A 28 -7.19 -10.65 -8.61
C SER A 28 -6.00 -11.42 -9.19
N LEU A 29 -4.81 -11.29 -8.62
CA LEU A 29 -3.61 -11.97 -9.10
C LEU A 29 -3.63 -13.47 -8.78
N PRO A 30 -3.09 -14.32 -9.67
CA PRO A 30 -3.05 -15.76 -9.44
C PRO A 30 -2.15 -16.11 -8.26
N GLY A 31 -2.59 -17.04 -7.41
CA GLY A 31 -1.82 -17.53 -6.27
C GLY A 31 -1.79 -16.60 -5.07
N VAL A 32 -2.66 -15.59 -5.03
CA VAL A 32 -2.87 -14.76 -3.84
C VAL A 32 -3.93 -15.39 -2.94
N GLU A 33 -3.60 -15.56 -1.67
CA GLU A 33 -4.51 -16.16 -0.68
C GLU A 33 -5.17 -15.06 0.17
N LEU A 34 -6.50 -15.11 0.30
CA LEU A 34 -7.28 -14.20 1.14
C LEU A 34 -7.50 -14.82 2.52
N GLU A 35 -7.08 -14.11 3.56
CA GLU A 35 -7.46 -14.36 4.95
C GLU A 35 -8.43 -13.27 5.42
N GLN A 36 -9.53 -13.67 6.06
CA GLN A 36 -10.49 -12.76 6.68
C GLN A 36 -10.32 -12.79 8.20
N ALA A 37 -10.03 -11.64 8.80
CA ALA A 37 -10.00 -11.42 10.23
C ALA A 37 -11.15 -10.48 10.65
N PRO A 38 -11.48 -10.34 11.96
CA PRO A 38 -12.65 -9.57 12.40
C PRO A 38 -12.71 -8.13 11.88
N ASP A 39 -11.57 -7.42 11.88
CA ASP A 39 -11.49 -6.01 11.52
C ASP A 39 -10.53 -5.72 10.36
N GLU A 40 -10.08 -6.75 9.64
CA GLU A 40 -9.15 -6.59 8.51
C GLU A 40 -9.23 -7.74 7.51
N LEU A 41 -8.85 -7.45 6.27
CA LEU A 41 -8.60 -8.45 5.24
C LEU A 41 -7.12 -8.49 4.90
N ARG A 42 -6.59 -9.69 4.65
CA ARG A 42 -5.18 -9.90 4.35
C ARG A 42 -5.03 -10.69 3.06
N LEU A 43 -4.09 -10.28 2.21
CA LEU A 43 -3.71 -10.99 1.00
C LEU A 43 -2.26 -11.44 1.13
N HIS A 44 -2.04 -12.75 1.17
CA HIS A 44 -0.71 -13.32 1.26
C HIS A 44 -0.13 -13.58 -0.13
N VAL A 45 1.09 -13.11 -0.33
CA VAL A 45 1.88 -13.26 -1.55
C VAL A 45 3.23 -13.84 -1.16
N THR A 46 3.45 -15.10 -1.50
CA THR A 46 4.69 -15.84 -1.19
C THR A 46 5.57 -16.07 -2.41
N ASP A 47 5.04 -15.91 -3.62
CA ASP A 47 5.79 -16.02 -4.87
C ASP A 47 6.36 -14.66 -5.30
N ALA A 48 7.67 -14.65 -5.60
CA ALA A 48 8.39 -13.42 -5.96
C ALA A 48 7.92 -12.80 -7.30
N LYS A 49 7.42 -13.59 -8.25
CA LYS A 49 6.85 -13.08 -9.50
C LYS A 49 5.49 -12.44 -9.24
N VAL A 50 4.68 -13.05 -8.38
CA VAL A 50 3.38 -12.50 -7.96
C VAL A 50 3.58 -11.18 -7.20
N PHE A 51 4.58 -11.10 -6.31
CA PHE A 51 4.92 -9.84 -5.64
C PHE A 51 5.33 -8.73 -6.62
N ARG A 52 6.14 -9.04 -7.63
CA ARG A 52 6.47 -8.05 -8.66
C ARG A 52 5.22 -7.60 -9.42
N ALA A 53 4.33 -8.53 -9.74
CA ALA A 53 3.07 -8.23 -10.43
C ALA A 53 2.14 -7.36 -9.58
N SER A 54 2.07 -7.57 -8.26
CA SER A 54 1.23 -6.76 -7.36
C SER A 54 1.72 -5.31 -7.27
N VAL A 55 3.04 -5.09 -7.17
CA VAL A 55 3.59 -3.72 -7.21
C VAL A 55 3.26 -3.02 -8.54
N GLN A 56 3.47 -3.69 -9.67
CA GLN A 56 3.14 -3.14 -11.00
C GLN A 56 1.65 -2.83 -11.16
N LEU A 57 0.78 -3.68 -10.61
CA LEU A 57 -0.66 -3.47 -10.63
C LEU A 57 -1.05 -2.24 -9.80
N ILE A 58 -0.52 -2.12 -8.59
CA ILE A 58 -0.76 -0.97 -7.71
C ILE A 58 -0.31 0.32 -8.40
N GLU A 59 0.90 0.35 -8.97
CA GLU A 59 1.37 1.51 -9.72
C GLU A 59 0.43 1.91 -10.86
N ARG A 60 -0.14 0.93 -11.57
CA ARG A 60 -1.10 1.19 -12.65
C ARG A 60 -2.38 1.83 -12.12
N VAL A 61 -2.92 1.33 -11.01
CA VAL A 61 -4.11 1.89 -10.37
C VAL A 61 -3.86 3.33 -9.94
N LEU A 62 -2.70 3.60 -9.33
CA LEU A 62 -2.34 4.93 -8.84
C LEU A 62 -2.06 5.94 -9.95
N LYS A 63 -1.41 5.51 -11.04
CA LYS A 63 -1.24 6.32 -12.25
C LYS A 63 -2.59 6.69 -12.86
N GLY A 64 -3.51 5.72 -12.98
CA GLY A 64 -4.86 6.00 -13.46
C GLY A 64 -5.60 7.00 -12.57
N TRP A 65 -5.55 6.83 -11.25
CA TRP A 65 -6.13 7.79 -10.30
C TRP A 65 -5.53 9.20 -10.38
N GLN A 66 -4.22 9.30 -10.66
CA GLN A 66 -3.53 10.56 -10.88
C GLN A 66 -3.97 11.23 -12.20
N GLU A 67 -4.09 10.45 -13.28
CA GLU A 67 -4.50 10.94 -14.61
C GLU A 67 -5.97 11.39 -14.64
N GLU A 68 -6.87 10.71 -13.90
CA GLU A 68 -8.29 11.09 -13.74
C GLU A 68 -8.49 12.54 -13.25
N ALA A 69 -7.47 13.16 -12.63
CA ALA A 69 -7.51 14.55 -12.18
C ALA A 69 -7.11 15.56 -13.26
N SER A 70 -6.30 15.13 -14.22
CA SER A 70 -5.62 16.02 -15.16
C SER A 70 -6.59 16.65 -16.17
N ASP A 71 -7.76 16.03 -16.35
CA ASP A 71 -8.82 16.51 -17.24
C ASP A 71 -9.50 17.80 -16.74
N SER A 72 -9.38 18.15 -15.45
CA SER A 72 -9.99 19.37 -14.88
C SER A 72 -9.09 20.61 -14.92
N GLY A 73 -7.82 20.47 -15.34
CA GLY A 73 -6.86 21.55 -15.57
C GLY A 73 -6.32 22.28 -14.32
N THR A 74 -6.92 22.08 -13.14
CA THR A 74 -6.56 22.75 -11.88
C THR A 74 -6.20 21.77 -10.76
N ASP A 75 -6.63 20.51 -10.85
CA ASP A 75 -6.26 19.48 -9.88
C ASP A 75 -4.98 18.75 -10.31
N ARG A 76 -3.95 18.79 -9.45
CA ARG A 76 -2.77 17.93 -9.57
C ARG A 76 -2.76 16.92 -8.44
N ARG A 77 -2.62 15.66 -8.81
CA ARG A 77 -2.53 14.55 -7.86
C ARG A 77 -1.16 13.91 -7.95
N SER A 78 -0.60 13.50 -6.82
CA SER A 78 0.58 12.65 -6.77
C SER A 78 0.47 11.65 -5.63
N TRP A 79 1.33 10.64 -5.63
CA TRP A 79 1.36 9.62 -4.61
C TRP A 79 2.81 9.19 -4.33
N ARG A 80 3.05 8.69 -3.12
CA ARG A 80 4.35 8.16 -2.69
C ARG A 80 4.16 7.08 -1.65
N TRP A 81 5.04 6.09 -1.69
CA TRP A 81 5.17 5.12 -0.62
C TRP A 81 5.87 5.76 0.57
N MET A 82 5.30 5.54 1.75
CA MET A 82 5.93 5.78 3.04
C MET A 82 6.39 4.42 3.55
N VAL A 83 7.68 4.27 3.81
CA VAL A 83 8.26 3.00 4.24
C VAL A 83 8.80 3.16 5.65
N GLU A 84 8.40 2.25 6.54
CA GLU A 84 8.82 2.19 7.93
C GLU A 84 9.39 0.80 8.21
N ALA A 85 10.53 0.76 8.90
CA ALA A 85 11.12 -0.46 9.38
C ALA A 85 11.76 -0.17 10.73
N ASP A 86 11.51 -1.04 11.70
CA ASP A 86 12.18 -1.04 12.99
C ASP A 86 13.04 -2.30 13.06
N SER A 87 14.36 -2.11 13.16
CA SER A 87 15.29 -3.23 13.27
C SER A 87 16.57 -2.85 14.01
N ASP A 88 17.06 -3.79 14.80
CA ASP A 88 18.39 -3.77 15.38
C ASP A 88 19.45 -4.36 14.41
N ALA A 89 20.70 -4.39 14.86
CA ALA A 89 21.82 -4.93 14.07
C ALA A 89 21.70 -6.45 13.78
N HIS A 90 20.79 -7.15 14.45
CA HIS A 90 20.54 -8.58 14.32
C HIS A 90 19.27 -8.89 13.53
N GLY A 91 18.50 -7.87 13.12
CA GLY A 91 17.27 -7.99 12.35
C GLY A 91 16.04 -8.33 13.19
N TYR A 92 16.01 -7.88 14.44
CA TYR A 92 14.88 -7.96 15.34
C TYR A 92 14.34 -6.55 15.66
N ASP A 93 13.05 -6.42 15.94
CA ASP A 93 12.44 -5.16 16.36
C ASP A 93 12.65 -4.88 17.87
N HIS A 94 12.15 -3.74 18.35
CA HIS A 94 12.24 -3.37 19.77
C HIS A 94 11.55 -4.34 20.75
N ALA A 95 10.64 -5.20 20.27
CA ALA A 95 9.95 -6.21 21.05
C ALA A 95 10.70 -7.57 21.05
N GLY A 96 11.76 -7.70 20.26
CA GLY A 96 12.51 -8.94 20.07
C GLY A 96 11.90 -9.87 19.03
N GLU A 97 10.90 -9.40 18.28
CA GLU A 97 10.31 -10.13 17.15
C GLU A 97 11.15 -9.94 15.89
N LYS A 98 10.96 -10.79 14.87
CA LYS A 98 11.67 -10.62 13.60
C LYS A 98 11.27 -9.29 12.96
N ALA A 99 12.26 -8.50 12.56
CA ALA A 99 12.01 -7.21 11.93
C ALA A 99 11.23 -7.37 10.63
N CYS A 100 10.23 -6.51 10.45
CA CYS A 100 9.46 -6.40 9.23
C CYS A 100 9.53 -4.98 8.66
N LEU A 101 9.22 -4.86 7.37
CA LEU A 101 9.13 -3.58 6.69
C LEU A 101 7.68 -3.31 6.31
N TRP A 102 7.18 -2.16 6.75
CA TRP A 102 5.85 -1.68 6.45
C TRP A 102 5.89 -0.61 5.38
N ALA A 103 4.90 -0.64 4.51
CA ALA A 103 4.70 0.39 3.51
C ALA A 103 3.24 0.84 3.48
N PHE A 104 3.07 2.16 3.48
CA PHE A 104 1.79 2.87 3.44
C PHE A 104 1.77 3.82 2.27
N LEU A 105 0.58 4.21 1.82
CA LEU A 105 0.42 5.11 0.69
C LEU A 105 0.01 6.50 1.16
N ARG A 106 0.79 7.51 0.78
CA ARG A 106 0.43 8.93 0.93
C ARG A 106 0.07 9.52 -0.42
N LEU A 107 -1.09 10.17 -0.47
CA LEU A 107 -1.56 10.96 -1.59
C LEU A 107 -1.24 12.43 -1.33
N SER A 108 -0.99 13.18 -2.38
CA SER A 108 -0.91 14.64 -2.33
C SER A 108 -1.88 15.22 -3.35
N LEU A 109 -2.71 16.17 -2.91
CA LEU A 109 -3.69 16.89 -3.71
C LEU A 109 -3.33 18.37 -3.74
N ASP A 110 -3.07 18.89 -4.93
CA ASP A 110 -2.84 20.31 -5.17
C ASP A 110 -3.98 20.85 -6.03
N ARG A 111 -4.72 21.81 -5.47
CA ARG A 111 -5.88 22.47 -6.10
C ARG A 111 -5.63 23.95 -6.37
N GLY A 112 -4.38 24.41 -6.20
CA GLY A 112 -4.04 25.82 -6.28
C GLY A 112 -4.09 26.35 -7.71
N ASN A 113 -4.56 27.58 -7.88
CA ASN A 113 -4.40 28.29 -9.15
C ASN A 113 -2.92 28.57 -9.43
N PRO A 114 -2.49 28.59 -10.70
CA PRO A 114 -1.11 28.96 -11.04
C PRO A 114 -0.72 30.33 -10.45
N GLY A 115 0.19 30.32 -9.47
CA GLY A 115 0.70 31.53 -8.81
C GLY A 115 0.16 31.78 -7.39
N GLU A 116 -0.89 31.07 -6.97
CA GLU A 116 -1.34 31.04 -5.59
C GLU A 116 -0.61 29.89 -4.90
N GLY A 117 0.34 30.21 -4.01
CA GLY A 117 1.19 29.24 -3.31
C GLY A 117 0.45 28.43 -2.24
N GLU A 118 -0.81 28.07 -2.45
CA GLU A 118 -1.54 27.21 -1.53
C GLU A 118 -0.84 25.85 -1.45
N ARG A 119 -0.55 25.45 -0.21
CA ARG A 119 0.16 24.21 0.06
C ARG A 119 -0.81 23.05 -0.17
N GLY A 120 -0.44 22.15 -1.08
CA GLY A 120 -1.18 20.91 -1.32
C GLY A 120 -1.42 20.11 -0.04
N GLU A 121 -2.55 19.41 -0.02
CA GLU A 121 -2.98 18.55 1.09
C GLU A 121 -2.35 17.16 0.94
N ASP A 122 -1.76 16.65 2.03
CA ASP A 122 -1.31 15.27 2.11
C ASP A 122 -2.37 14.41 2.82
N ILE A 123 -2.72 13.27 2.23
CA ILE A 123 -3.71 12.32 2.76
C ILE A 123 -3.06 10.94 2.86
N ASP A 124 -3.04 10.38 4.06
CA ASP A 124 -2.58 9.00 4.27
C ASP A 124 -3.74 8.01 4.08
N LEU A 125 -3.52 7.00 3.24
CA LEU A 125 -4.43 5.87 3.08
C LEU A 125 -4.22 4.85 4.20
N ASN A 126 -4.70 5.21 5.40
CA ASN A 126 -4.52 4.43 6.63
C ASN A 126 -5.23 3.08 6.62
N GLY A 127 -6.12 2.83 5.67
CA GLY A 127 -6.82 1.57 5.50
C GLY A 127 -6.08 0.57 4.61
N PHE A 128 -5.03 0.96 3.88
CA PHE A 128 -4.28 0.07 2.99
C PHE A 128 -2.76 0.17 3.20
N GLY A 129 -2.11 -0.98 3.29
CA GLY A 129 -0.65 -1.06 3.39
C GLY A 129 -0.15 -2.48 3.14
N PHE A 130 1.17 -2.65 3.15
CA PHE A 130 1.75 -3.99 3.08
C PHE A 130 2.91 -4.17 4.07
N ARG A 131 3.04 -5.41 4.53
CA ARG A 131 4.15 -5.90 5.36
C ARG A 131 5.00 -6.84 4.54
N VAL A 132 6.30 -6.60 4.49
CA VAL A 132 7.30 -7.56 4.03
C VAL A 132 7.84 -8.29 5.25
N TRP A 133 7.77 -9.62 5.22
CA TRP A 133 8.16 -10.49 6.32
C TRP A 133 9.04 -11.65 5.81
N ARG A 134 9.79 -12.28 6.72
CA ARG A 134 10.70 -13.37 6.35
C ARG A 134 9.92 -14.67 6.14
N ALA A 135 10.21 -15.41 5.07
CA ALA A 135 9.48 -16.64 4.70
C ALA A 135 9.27 -17.66 5.85
N ASP A 136 10.14 -17.65 6.87
CA ASP A 136 10.10 -18.54 8.03
C ASP A 136 9.17 -18.05 9.16
N GLU A 137 8.32 -17.04 8.93
CA GLU A 137 7.21 -16.65 9.83
C GLU A 137 5.91 -17.43 9.59
N VAL A 138 5.77 -18.17 8.47
CA VAL A 138 4.61 -19.07 8.29
C VAL A 138 4.91 -20.39 9.01
N SER A 139 4.37 -20.55 10.22
CA SER A 139 4.36 -21.81 10.96
C SER A 139 2.95 -22.40 11.01
#